data_AF-A0A1I2CAL9-F1
#
_entry.id   AF-A0A1I2CAL9-F1
#
_cell.length_a   1.000
_cell.length_b   1.000
_cell.length_c   1.000
_cell.angle_alpha   90.00
_cell.angle_beta   90.00
_cell.angle_gamma   90.00
#
_symmetry.space_group_name_H-M   'P 1'
#
loop_
_entity.id
_entity.type
_entity.pdbx_description
1 polymer ?
#
loop_
_entity_poly.entity_id
_entity_poly.type
_entity_poly.pdbx_seq_one_letter_code
_entity_poly.pdbx_strand_id
1 'polypeptide(L)'
;MKTKIMLLLVGAFLILSCRTQKNLARNYFLTHNINSSQQEQLDALLSRGLDYEALYTLLGKIKPMSTIRSYSFPIANTDSIKKTKADVLDLDKNQIHLDEITNLQHLIGTVDYPDLEFVLYPFQKNRKNRRNLQLVVFKESLLDSLLETKASFFGQFGLVPGTNASIVLSTVENSDRYERLRAYGYLFGYPDYAVDFFVEAMVEMKENDVLLPRNYFQIPSFSAKEGAFVYAYPKKHIPTKVDSSLYERSITLLNHYRDIRQNYLNPDSTLKASELLNDYYQSKLIFQ
;
A
#
# COMPACT_ATOMS: atom_id res chain seq x y z
N MET A 1 50.08 55.10 -14.36
CA MET A 1 49.57 54.18 -13.32
C MET A 1 48.05 54.00 -13.45
N LYS A 2 47.57 53.44 -14.58
CA LYS A 2 46.14 53.23 -14.86
C LYS A 2 45.95 51.88 -15.57
N THR A 3 46.43 50.79 -14.96
CA THR A 3 46.37 49.47 -15.62
C THR A 3 46.50 48.30 -14.65
N LYS A 4 45.99 48.43 -13.41
CA LYS A 4 45.94 47.29 -12.47
C LYS A 4 44.61 47.09 -11.73
N ILE A 5 43.62 47.97 -11.91
CA ILE A 5 42.32 47.85 -11.22
C ILE A 5 41.26 47.15 -12.08
N MET A 6 41.49 47.01 -13.40
CA MET A 6 40.49 46.47 -14.34
C MET A 6 40.58 44.95 -14.60
N LEU A 7 41.49 44.22 -13.91
CA LEU A 7 41.54 42.75 -14.02
C LEU A 7 40.89 42.02 -12.83
N LEU A 8 40.54 42.72 -11.75
CA LEU A 8 39.95 42.12 -10.56
C LEU A 8 38.42 42.06 -10.59
N LEU A 9 37.77 42.77 -11.52
CA LEU A 9 36.30 42.82 -11.64
C LEU A 9 35.73 41.82 -12.66
N VAL A 10 36.54 41.23 -13.53
CA VAL A 10 36.08 40.25 -14.53
C VAL A 10 36.27 38.80 -14.06
N GLY A 11 37.16 38.56 -13.09
CA GLY A 11 37.36 37.22 -12.50
C GLY A 11 36.30 36.82 -11.46
N ALA A 12 35.55 37.76 -10.90
CA ALA A 12 34.57 37.47 -9.84
C ALA A 12 33.19 37.01 -10.37
N PHE A 13 32.91 37.18 -11.67
CA PHE A 13 31.62 36.83 -12.26
C PHE A 13 31.54 35.41 -12.83
N LEU A 14 32.66 34.67 -12.89
CA LEU A 14 32.69 33.29 -13.41
C LEU A 14 32.44 32.21 -12.34
N ILE A 15 32.33 32.59 -11.06
CA ILE A 15 32.12 31.62 -9.95
C ILE A 15 30.63 31.53 -9.53
N LEU A 16 29.73 32.26 -10.20
CA LEU A 16 28.29 32.24 -9.93
C LEU A 16 27.47 31.48 -10.99
N SER A 17 28.12 30.75 -11.90
CA SER A 17 27.43 29.96 -12.94
C SER A 17 27.54 28.45 -12.77
N CYS A 18 27.78 27.96 -11.55
CA CYS A 18 27.14 26.70 -11.16
C CYS A 18 25.66 27.01 -10.93
N ARG A 19 24.94 27.20 -12.05
CA ARG A 19 23.51 26.96 -12.14
C ARG A 19 23.28 25.65 -11.40
N THR A 20 22.62 25.73 -10.26
CA THR A 20 21.86 24.62 -9.72
C THR A 20 20.96 24.19 -10.87
N GLN A 21 21.38 23.17 -11.62
CA GLN A 21 20.44 22.31 -12.29
C GLN A 21 19.55 21.88 -11.14
N LYS A 22 18.37 22.50 -11.04
CA LYS A 22 17.25 21.86 -10.39
C LYS A 22 17.17 20.54 -11.15
N ASN A 23 17.75 19.50 -10.58
CA ASN A 23 17.41 18.15 -10.93
C ASN A 23 15.91 18.13 -10.71
N LEU A 24 15.14 18.30 -11.79
CA LEU A 24 13.82 17.73 -11.85
C LEU A 24 14.08 16.28 -11.48
N ALA A 25 13.75 15.90 -10.25
CA ALA A 25 14.02 14.57 -9.73
C ALA A 25 13.43 13.61 -10.76
N ARG A 26 14.29 12.97 -11.54
CA ARG A 26 13.85 12.00 -12.52
C ARG A 26 13.36 10.83 -11.67
N ASN A 27 12.05 10.60 -11.72
CA ASN A 27 11.50 9.40 -11.14
C ASN A 27 11.75 8.27 -12.15
N TYR A 28 12.68 7.38 -11.82
CA TYR A 28 13.13 6.30 -12.72
C TYR A 28 12.06 5.22 -12.89
N PHE A 29 11.14 5.16 -11.92
CA PHE A 29 10.09 4.17 -11.84
C PHE A 29 8.73 4.74 -12.26
N LEU A 30 8.73 5.86 -12.98
CA LEU A 30 7.55 6.29 -13.72
C LEU A 30 7.60 5.74 -15.14
N THR A 31 6.52 5.06 -15.54
CA THR A 31 6.40 4.51 -16.90
C THR A 31 6.08 5.59 -17.93
N HIS A 32 5.51 6.72 -17.51
CA HIS A 32 5.13 7.86 -18.35
C HIS A 32 5.30 9.18 -17.60
N ASN A 33 5.45 10.29 -18.35
CA ASN A 33 5.48 11.63 -17.76
C ASN A 33 4.12 11.99 -17.16
N ILE A 34 4.11 12.39 -15.90
CA ILE A 34 2.93 12.92 -15.22
C ILE A 34 3.07 14.44 -15.01
N ASN A 35 1.95 15.16 -15.00
CA ASN A 35 1.94 16.59 -14.73
C ASN A 35 2.04 16.89 -13.22
N SER A 36 2.25 18.16 -12.85
CA SER A 36 2.42 18.55 -11.44
C SER A 36 1.25 18.17 -10.54
N SER A 37 0.00 18.25 -11.04
CA SER A 37 -1.18 17.86 -10.25
C SER A 37 -1.24 16.35 -10.03
N GLN A 38 -0.91 15.56 -11.04
CA GLN A 38 -0.79 14.10 -10.90
C GLN A 38 0.35 13.72 -9.95
N GLN A 39 1.48 14.42 -10.02
CA GLN A 39 2.60 14.24 -9.10
C GLN A 39 2.19 14.49 -7.64
N GLU A 40 1.51 15.60 -7.36
CA GLU A 40 0.97 15.91 -6.03
C GLU A 40 -0.02 14.84 -5.54
N GLN A 41 -0.91 14.36 -6.42
CA GLN A 41 -1.84 13.28 -6.09
C GLN A 41 -1.13 11.97 -5.78
N LEU A 42 -0.09 11.62 -6.55
CA LEU A 42 0.72 10.43 -6.33
C LEU A 42 1.47 10.51 -5.00
N ASP A 43 2.10 11.64 -4.73
CA ASP A 43 2.82 11.88 -3.48
C ASP A 43 1.89 11.81 -2.27
N ALA A 44 0.69 12.39 -2.35
CA ALA A 44 -0.31 12.30 -1.30
C ALA A 44 -0.76 10.84 -1.04
N LEU A 45 -0.95 10.06 -2.11
CA LEU A 45 -1.33 8.65 -2.05
C LEU A 45 -0.24 7.79 -1.40
N LEU A 46 1.01 7.94 -1.86
CA LEU A 46 2.16 7.19 -1.34
C LEU A 46 2.50 7.62 0.09
N SER A 47 2.43 8.91 0.41
CA SER A 47 2.60 9.43 1.78
C SER A 47 1.58 8.82 2.73
N ARG A 48 0.31 8.71 2.31
CA ARG A 48 -0.73 8.04 3.11
C ARG A 48 -0.35 6.60 3.44
N GLY A 49 0.26 5.88 2.49
CA GLY A 49 0.76 4.53 2.69
C GLY A 49 1.94 4.46 3.64
N LEU A 50 2.98 5.27 3.38
CA LEU A 50 4.22 5.33 4.18
C LEU A 50 3.99 5.79 5.62
N ASP A 51 3.01 6.66 5.86
CA ASP A 51 2.75 7.14 7.22
C ASP A 51 1.89 6.14 8.06
N TYR A 52 1.34 5.10 7.42
CA TYR A 52 0.48 4.09 8.03
C TYR A 52 1.05 2.66 7.85
N GLU A 53 0.20 1.64 7.83
CA GLU A 53 0.65 0.24 7.80
C GLU A 53 1.36 -0.15 6.49
N ALA A 54 1.10 0.54 5.39
CA ALA A 54 1.71 0.20 4.11
C ALA A 54 3.21 0.50 4.06
N LEU A 55 3.76 1.25 5.02
CA LEU A 55 5.20 1.34 5.26
C LEU A 55 5.89 -0.05 5.27
N TYR A 56 5.25 -1.01 5.92
CA TYR A 56 5.75 -2.37 6.14
C TYR A 56 5.79 -3.23 4.86
N THR A 57 5.16 -2.75 3.79
CA THR A 57 5.21 -3.33 2.44
C THR A 57 6.01 -2.45 1.48
N LEU A 58 5.80 -1.12 1.50
CA LEU A 58 6.42 -0.16 0.58
C LEU A 58 7.93 -0.04 0.77
N LEU A 59 8.42 0.03 2.01
CA LEU A 59 9.86 0.06 2.32
C LEU A 59 10.33 -1.26 2.92
N GLY A 60 9.46 -1.93 3.67
CA GLY A 60 9.79 -3.17 4.37
C GLY A 60 9.65 -4.43 3.53
N LYS A 61 10.30 -5.50 3.99
CA LYS A 61 9.98 -6.88 3.62
C LYS A 61 9.22 -7.58 4.76
N ILE A 62 8.15 -6.94 5.26
CA ILE A 62 7.44 -7.40 6.47
C ILE A 62 6.05 -7.95 6.14
N LYS A 63 5.26 -7.25 5.34
CA LYS A 63 3.91 -7.68 4.97
C LYS A 63 3.81 -7.96 3.47
N PRO A 64 3.24 -9.10 3.03
CA PRO A 64 2.97 -9.36 1.62
C PRO A 64 2.04 -8.32 1.00
N MET A 65 1.03 -7.85 1.75
CA MET A 65 0.06 -6.86 1.30
C MET A 65 -0.24 -5.84 2.41
N SER A 66 -0.50 -4.58 2.01
CA SER A 66 -1.05 -3.57 2.91
C SER A 66 -2.04 -2.65 2.20
N THR A 67 -2.97 -2.09 2.97
CA THR A 67 -3.94 -1.12 2.45
C THR A 67 -3.32 0.27 2.41
N ILE A 68 -3.43 0.96 1.26
CA ILE A 68 -3.07 2.38 1.13
C ILE A 68 -4.29 3.25 1.40
N ARG A 69 -5.41 2.97 0.70
CA ARG A 69 -6.62 3.79 0.79
C ARG A 69 -7.87 3.00 0.43
N SER A 70 -8.98 3.34 1.10
CA SER A 70 -10.31 2.85 0.76
C SER A 70 -11.13 3.96 0.12
N TYR A 71 -11.93 3.59 -0.88
CA TYR A 71 -12.83 4.47 -1.62
C TYR A 71 -14.24 3.89 -1.57
N SER A 72 -15.24 4.76 -1.68
CA SER A 72 -16.65 4.37 -1.70
C SER A 72 -17.38 5.22 -2.71
N PHE A 73 -17.97 4.59 -3.72
CA PHE A 73 -18.63 5.26 -4.85
C PHE A 73 -20.12 4.87 -4.92
N PRO A 74 -21.01 5.80 -5.32
CA PRO A 74 -22.45 5.53 -5.46
C PRO A 74 -22.81 4.75 -6.75
N ILE A 75 -21.91 3.89 -7.24
CA ILE A 75 -22.04 3.16 -8.52
C ILE A 75 -22.47 1.70 -8.33
N ALA A 76 -22.90 1.31 -7.13
CA ALA A 76 -23.40 -0.03 -6.89
C ALA A 76 -24.77 -0.22 -7.54
N ASN A 77 -25.03 -1.41 -8.09
CA ASN A 77 -26.40 -1.79 -8.43
C ASN A 77 -27.21 -1.94 -7.14
N THR A 78 -28.23 -1.11 -6.99
CA THR A 78 -29.16 -1.10 -5.84
C THR A 78 -30.57 -1.53 -6.23
N ASP A 79 -30.81 -1.69 -7.53
CA ASP A 79 -32.13 -1.98 -8.08
C ASP A 79 -32.25 -3.49 -8.33
N SER A 80 -33.12 -4.14 -7.54
CA SER A 80 -33.38 -5.57 -7.65
C SER A 80 -34.01 -5.97 -8.99
N ILE A 81 -34.66 -5.03 -9.68
CA ILE A 81 -35.36 -5.23 -10.96
C ILE A 81 -34.38 -5.06 -12.13
N LYS A 82 -33.34 -4.23 -11.99
CA LYS A 82 -32.30 -4.07 -13.03
C LYS A 82 -31.25 -5.18 -13.05
N LYS A 83 -31.33 -6.18 -12.18
CA LYS A 83 -30.34 -7.29 -12.13
C LYS A 83 -30.20 -8.06 -13.44
N THR A 84 -31.25 -8.09 -14.26
CA THR A 84 -31.27 -8.78 -15.56
C THR A 84 -31.12 -7.83 -16.75
N LYS A 85 -30.95 -6.53 -16.50
CA LYS A 85 -30.75 -5.53 -17.55
C LYS A 85 -29.27 -5.33 -17.83
N ALA A 86 -28.93 -5.00 -19.08
CA ALA A 86 -27.55 -4.67 -19.45
C ALA A 86 -27.16 -3.26 -18.98
N ASP A 87 -28.09 -2.32 -19.05
CA ASP A 87 -27.97 -0.90 -18.67
C ASP A 87 -28.29 -0.68 -17.18
N VAL A 88 -27.49 -1.30 -16.32
CA VAL A 88 -27.71 -1.27 -14.87
C VAL A 88 -27.45 0.12 -14.27
N LEU A 89 -26.33 0.75 -14.66
CA LEU A 89 -25.86 2.02 -14.13
C LEU A 89 -26.36 3.20 -14.98
N ASP A 90 -26.87 4.24 -14.32
CA ASP A 90 -27.20 5.52 -14.96
C ASP A 90 -25.90 6.30 -15.18
N LEU A 91 -25.42 6.33 -16.44
CA LEU A 91 -24.14 6.95 -16.79
C LEU A 91 -24.16 8.47 -16.62
N ASP A 92 -25.25 9.14 -17.01
CA ASP A 92 -25.36 10.60 -16.92
C ASP A 92 -25.19 11.09 -15.47
N LYS A 93 -25.67 10.31 -14.50
CA LYS A 93 -25.51 10.63 -13.06
C LYS A 93 -24.18 10.20 -12.46
N ASN A 94 -23.50 9.21 -13.03
CA ASN A 94 -22.36 8.55 -12.37
C ASN A 94 -21.04 8.69 -13.12
N GLN A 95 -21.00 9.33 -14.28
CA GLN A 95 -19.79 9.48 -15.09
C GLN A 95 -18.63 10.10 -14.29
N ILE A 96 -18.91 11.12 -13.46
CA ILE A 96 -17.88 11.75 -12.61
C ILE A 96 -17.15 10.76 -11.70
N HIS A 97 -17.84 9.75 -11.17
CA HIS A 97 -17.23 8.73 -10.32
C HIS A 97 -16.47 7.68 -11.13
N LEU A 98 -16.91 7.40 -12.35
CA LEU A 98 -16.16 6.53 -13.27
C LEU A 98 -14.88 7.23 -13.74
N ASP A 99 -14.93 8.53 -13.96
CA ASP A 99 -13.76 9.35 -14.29
C ASP A 99 -12.78 9.40 -13.10
N GLU A 100 -13.28 9.54 -11.87
CA GLU A 100 -12.45 9.44 -10.65
C GLU A 100 -11.74 8.08 -10.55
N ILE A 101 -12.45 6.97 -10.80
CA ILE A 101 -11.85 5.62 -10.79
C ILE A 101 -10.82 5.48 -11.91
N THR A 102 -11.14 5.96 -13.11
CA THR A 102 -10.25 5.92 -14.28
C THR A 102 -8.96 6.70 -14.00
N ASN A 103 -9.07 7.90 -13.42
CA ASN A 103 -7.92 8.71 -13.04
C ASN A 103 -7.06 8.02 -11.97
N LEU A 104 -7.67 7.36 -10.98
CA LEU A 104 -6.95 6.58 -9.99
C LEU A 104 -6.21 5.39 -10.63
N GLN A 105 -6.86 4.66 -11.54
CA GLN A 105 -6.24 3.54 -12.27
C GLN A 105 -5.06 4.01 -13.13
N HIS A 106 -5.22 5.13 -13.84
CA HIS A 106 -4.12 5.71 -14.61
C HIS A 106 -2.97 6.15 -13.70
N LEU A 107 -3.26 6.82 -12.59
CA LEU A 107 -2.23 7.30 -11.67
C LEU A 107 -1.39 6.15 -11.10
N ILE A 108 -2.03 5.08 -10.62
CA ILE A 108 -1.29 3.91 -10.10
C ILE A 108 -0.60 3.12 -11.21
N GLY A 109 -1.13 3.12 -12.44
CA GLY A 109 -0.46 2.50 -13.59
C GLY A 109 0.79 3.25 -14.05
N THR A 110 1.04 4.45 -13.52
CA THR A 110 2.28 5.18 -13.83
C THR A 110 3.47 4.75 -12.98
N VAL A 111 3.26 4.08 -11.84
CA VAL A 111 4.35 3.63 -10.95
C VAL A 111 4.76 2.18 -11.24
N ASP A 112 6.06 1.95 -11.30
CA ASP A 112 6.68 0.65 -11.57
C ASP A 112 7.94 0.47 -10.70
N TYR A 113 7.71 0.38 -9.38
CA TYR A 113 8.80 0.10 -8.44
C TYR A 113 9.11 -1.40 -8.43
N PRO A 114 10.38 -1.81 -8.42
CA PRO A 114 10.75 -3.22 -8.35
C PRO A 114 10.10 -3.90 -7.13
N ASP A 115 9.60 -5.13 -7.32
CA ASP A 115 9.04 -5.96 -6.25
C ASP A 115 7.78 -5.36 -5.60
N LEU A 116 7.09 -4.41 -6.26
CA LEU A 116 5.83 -3.83 -5.81
C LEU A 116 4.75 -3.85 -6.90
N GLU A 117 3.57 -4.38 -6.55
CA GLU A 117 2.39 -4.32 -7.41
C GLU A 117 1.26 -3.51 -6.71
N PHE A 118 0.77 -2.46 -7.36
CA PHE A 118 -0.36 -1.65 -6.85
C PHE A 118 -1.67 -2.14 -7.47
N VAL A 119 -2.64 -2.50 -6.62
CA VAL A 119 -3.91 -3.08 -7.07
C VAL A 119 -5.07 -2.26 -6.51
N LEU A 120 -5.87 -1.67 -7.40
CA LEU A 120 -7.18 -1.11 -7.07
C LEU A 120 -8.25 -2.16 -7.36
N TYR A 121 -8.89 -2.70 -6.32
CA TYR A 121 -9.89 -3.74 -6.47
C TYR A 121 -11.22 -3.39 -5.80
N PRO A 122 -12.36 -3.82 -6.37
CA PRO A 122 -13.66 -3.71 -5.73
C PRO A 122 -13.89 -4.86 -4.74
N PHE A 123 -14.52 -4.56 -3.60
CA PHE A 123 -15.10 -5.60 -2.75
C PHE A 123 -16.23 -6.33 -3.48
N GLN A 124 -16.37 -7.64 -3.23
CA GLN A 124 -17.45 -8.49 -3.74
C GLN A 124 -18.80 -7.86 -3.43
N LYS A 125 -19.01 -7.51 -2.15
CA LYS A 125 -20.28 -6.95 -1.66
C LYS A 125 -20.26 -5.43 -1.68
N ASN A 126 -21.35 -4.85 -2.18
CA ASN A 126 -21.65 -3.45 -1.89
C ASN A 126 -22.00 -3.30 -0.40
N ARG A 127 -21.83 -2.10 0.15
CA ARG A 127 -22.30 -1.77 1.51
C ARG A 127 -23.06 -0.46 1.47
N LYS A 128 -24.23 -0.43 2.13
CA LYS A 128 -25.09 0.76 2.18
C LYS A 128 -25.29 1.38 0.78
N ASN A 129 -25.58 0.54 -0.22
CA ASN A 129 -25.83 0.98 -1.60
C ASN A 129 -24.63 1.64 -2.29
N ARG A 130 -23.40 1.38 -1.84
CA ARG A 130 -22.16 1.89 -2.42
C ARG A 130 -21.19 0.78 -2.78
N ARG A 131 -20.44 0.99 -3.86
CA ARG A 131 -19.35 0.12 -4.28
C ARG A 131 -18.07 0.59 -3.58
N ASN A 132 -17.52 -0.26 -2.73
CA ASN A 132 -16.26 0.03 -2.05
C ASN A 132 -15.11 -0.55 -2.86
N LEU A 133 -14.09 0.27 -3.07
CA LEU A 133 -12.82 -0.13 -3.68
C LEU A 133 -11.71 0.06 -2.65
N GLN A 134 -10.67 -0.75 -2.75
CA GLN A 134 -9.45 -0.58 -1.98
C GLN A 134 -8.26 -0.53 -2.91
N LEU A 135 -7.39 0.46 -2.67
CA LEU A 135 -6.05 0.45 -3.19
C LEU A 135 -5.16 -0.25 -2.16
N VAL A 136 -4.54 -1.33 -2.59
CA VAL A 136 -3.53 -2.07 -1.83
C VAL A 136 -2.21 -2.05 -2.61
N VAL A 137 -1.13 -2.33 -1.88
CA VAL A 137 0.16 -2.62 -2.47
C VAL A 137 0.61 -4.00 -2.01
N PHE A 138 1.16 -4.76 -2.94
CA PHE A 138 1.82 -6.03 -2.70
C PHE A 138 3.32 -5.88 -2.76
N LYS A 139 4.02 -6.74 -2.02
CA LYS A 139 5.42 -7.05 -2.26
C LYS A 139 5.51 -8.43 -2.91
N GLU A 140 5.83 -8.46 -4.19
CA GLU A 140 5.70 -9.65 -5.06
C GLU A 140 6.48 -10.84 -4.51
N SER A 141 7.75 -10.63 -4.12
CA SER A 141 8.59 -11.68 -3.55
C SER A 141 8.04 -12.29 -2.25
N LEU A 142 7.31 -11.49 -1.45
CA LEU A 142 6.66 -12.00 -0.23
C LEU A 142 5.33 -12.68 -0.54
N LEU A 143 4.62 -12.24 -1.58
CA LEU A 143 3.44 -12.94 -2.07
C LEU A 143 3.84 -14.33 -2.60
N ASP A 144 4.91 -14.43 -3.39
CA ASP A 144 5.41 -15.70 -3.90
C ASP A 144 5.84 -16.64 -2.78
N SER A 145 6.64 -16.14 -1.84
CA SER A 145 7.05 -16.93 -0.68
C SER A 145 5.84 -17.37 0.16
N LEU A 146 4.80 -16.54 0.26
CA LEU A 146 3.56 -16.91 0.95
C LEU A 146 2.81 -18.02 0.21
N LEU A 147 2.63 -17.90 -1.10
CA LEU A 147 1.93 -18.90 -1.91
C LEU A 147 2.65 -20.25 -1.90
N GLU A 148 3.99 -20.24 -1.90
CA GLU A 148 4.81 -21.44 -1.72
C GLU A 148 4.63 -22.05 -0.32
N THR A 149 4.85 -21.24 0.73
CA THR A 149 4.83 -21.72 2.12
C THR A 149 3.44 -22.19 2.55
N LYS A 150 2.39 -21.63 1.96
CA LYS A 150 0.99 -21.93 2.25
C LYS A 150 0.31 -22.64 1.08
N ALA A 151 1.06 -23.39 0.27
CA ALA A 151 0.54 -24.12 -0.89
C ALA A 151 -0.61 -25.07 -0.55
N SER A 152 -0.61 -25.70 0.64
CA SER A 152 -1.71 -26.57 1.09
C SER A 152 -3.04 -25.81 1.26
N PHE A 153 -3.00 -24.50 1.49
CA PHE A 153 -4.18 -23.65 1.59
C PHE A 153 -4.47 -22.92 0.27
N PHE A 154 -3.49 -22.24 -0.32
CA PHE A 154 -3.72 -21.45 -1.54
C PHE A 154 -3.82 -22.30 -2.82
N GLY A 155 -3.22 -23.48 -2.84
CA GLY A 155 -3.26 -24.38 -4.00
C GLY A 155 -4.66 -24.86 -4.36
N GLN A 156 -5.60 -24.89 -3.40
CA GLN A 156 -7.01 -25.21 -3.68
C GLN A 156 -7.67 -24.21 -4.64
N PHE A 157 -7.15 -22.97 -4.69
CA PHE A 157 -7.61 -21.93 -5.61
C PHE A 157 -6.83 -21.91 -6.93
N GLY A 158 -5.86 -22.83 -7.12
CA GLY A 158 -4.92 -22.80 -8.24
C GLY A 158 -3.88 -21.68 -8.16
N LEU A 159 -3.70 -21.06 -6.99
CA LEU A 159 -2.75 -19.97 -6.78
C LEU A 159 -1.38 -20.52 -6.38
N VAL A 160 -0.34 -20.14 -7.13
CA VAL A 160 1.06 -20.59 -6.97
C VAL A 160 2.03 -19.41 -7.12
N PRO A 161 3.30 -19.52 -6.71
CA PRO A 161 4.28 -18.44 -6.94
C PRO A 161 4.30 -17.95 -8.39
N GLY A 162 4.41 -16.64 -8.59
CA GLY A 162 4.30 -15.95 -9.88
C GLY A 162 2.86 -15.61 -10.29
N THR A 163 1.84 -15.95 -9.49
CA THR A 163 0.48 -15.52 -9.78
C THR A 163 0.34 -14.02 -9.56
N ASN A 164 -0.17 -13.30 -10.57
CA ASN A 164 -0.40 -11.86 -10.48
C ASN A 164 -1.27 -11.48 -9.27
N ALA A 165 -0.91 -10.41 -8.56
CA ALA A 165 -1.56 -10.07 -7.29
C ALA A 165 -3.04 -9.70 -7.45
N SER A 166 -3.42 -9.10 -8.58
CA SER A 166 -4.84 -8.81 -8.87
C SER A 166 -5.69 -10.08 -9.02
N ILE A 167 -5.11 -11.16 -9.56
CA ILE A 167 -5.75 -12.48 -9.65
C ILE A 167 -5.88 -13.09 -8.25
N VAL A 168 -4.80 -13.11 -7.46
CA VAL A 168 -4.84 -13.59 -6.06
C VAL A 168 -5.94 -12.89 -5.28
N LEU A 169 -5.95 -11.55 -5.32
CA LEU A 169 -6.87 -10.74 -4.55
C LEU A 169 -8.32 -10.89 -4.99
N SER A 170 -8.57 -10.96 -6.30
CA SER A 170 -9.91 -11.17 -6.85
C SER A 170 -10.44 -12.56 -6.50
N THR A 171 -9.60 -13.59 -6.57
CA THR A 171 -9.97 -14.96 -6.17
C THR A 171 -10.30 -15.04 -4.69
N VAL A 172 -9.45 -14.45 -3.83
CA VAL A 172 -9.67 -14.40 -2.37
C VAL A 172 -10.92 -13.61 -2.01
N GLU A 173 -11.14 -12.44 -2.60
CA GLU A 173 -12.30 -11.60 -2.28
C GLU A 173 -13.64 -12.30 -2.62
N ASN A 174 -13.62 -13.17 -3.63
CA ASN A 174 -14.79 -13.91 -4.10
C ASN A 174 -14.92 -15.34 -3.54
N SER A 175 -13.97 -15.80 -2.71
CA SER A 175 -14.04 -17.13 -2.09
C SER A 175 -15.04 -17.19 -0.94
N ASP A 176 -15.22 -18.39 -0.36
CA ASP A 176 -16.11 -18.56 0.78
C ASP A 176 -15.64 -17.75 2.00
N ARG A 177 -16.58 -17.45 2.90
CA ARG A 177 -16.36 -16.48 3.98
C ARG A 177 -15.11 -16.80 4.80
N TYR A 178 -14.94 -18.03 5.27
CA TYR A 178 -13.86 -18.39 6.18
C TYR A 178 -12.51 -18.52 5.47
N GLU A 179 -12.52 -19.04 4.25
CA GLU A 179 -11.37 -19.03 3.35
C GLU A 179 -10.87 -17.61 3.09
N ARG A 180 -11.78 -16.69 2.75
CA ARG A 180 -11.44 -15.29 2.50
C ARG A 180 -10.81 -14.64 3.74
N LEU A 181 -11.37 -14.89 4.93
CA LEU A 181 -10.82 -14.35 6.17
C LEU A 181 -9.41 -14.90 6.46
N ARG A 182 -9.21 -16.21 6.25
CA ARG A 182 -7.91 -16.86 6.40
C ARG A 182 -6.88 -16.30 5.42
N ALA A 183 -7.25 -16.23 4.14
CA ALA A 183 -6.42 -15.70 3.09
C ALA A 183 -6.03 -14.25 3.36
N TYR A 184 -6.98 -13.38 3.75
CA TYR A 184 -6.64 -12.01 4.14
C TYR A 184 -5.67 -11.95 5.32
N GLY A 185 -5.87 -12.79 6.35
CA GLY A 185 -4.94 -12.86 7.47
C GLY A 185 -3.50 -13.15 7.02
N TYR A 186 -3.32 -14.09 6.10
CA TYR A 186 -2.02 -14.40 5.52
C TYR A 186 -1.47 -13.29 4.61
N LEU A 187 -2.29 -12.69 3.75
CA LEU A 187 -1.87 -11.60 2.87
C LEU A 187 -1.43 -10.37 3.67
N PHE A 188 -2.10 -10.07 4.78
CA PHE A 188 -1.68 -9.01 5.71
C PHE A 188 -0.49 -9.41 6.61
N GLY A 189 0.05 -10.63 6.47
CA GLY A 189 1.27 -11.08 7.13
C GLY A 189 1.09 -11.45 8.61
N TYR A 190 -0.11 -11.88 9.02
CA TYR A 190 -0.36 -12.27 10.41
C TYR A 190 0.18 -13.67 10.72
N PRO A 191 0.65 -13.93 11.96
CA PRO A 191 1.09 -15.25 12.38
C PRO A 191 0.00 -16.31 12.26
N ASP A 192 0.37 -17.54 11.96
CA ASP A 192 -0.55 -18.66 11.74
C ASP A 192 -1.59 -18.82 12.85
N TYR A 193 -1.13 -18.82 14.10
CA TYR A 193 -2.00 -19.00 15.26
C TYR A 193 -3.04 -17.87 15.41
N ALA A 194 -2.70 -16.65 14.96
CA ALA A 194 -3.62 -15.51 15.00
C ALA A 194 -4.65 -15.59 13.88
N VAL A 195 -4.24 -16.08 12.70
CA VAL A 195 -5.15 -16.37 11.59
C VAL A 195 -6.13 -17.49 11.97
N ASP A 196 -5.62 -18.58 12.54
CA ASP A 196 -6.44 -19.69 13.04
C ASP A 196 -7.46 -19.22 14.06
N PHE A 197 -7.01 -18.51 15.10
CA PHE A 197 -7.89 -17.96 16.12
C PHE A 197 -8.96 -17.04 15.54
N PHE A 198 -8.60 -16.18 14.59
CA PHE A 198 -9.56 -15.26 13.99
C PHE A 198 -10.64 -15.99 13.21
N VAL A 199 -10.27 -17.02 12.44
CA VAL A 199 -11.22 -17.85 11.70
C VAL A 199 -12.13 -18.61 12.66
N GLU A 200 -11.57 -19.28 13.67
CA GLU A 200 -12.32 -20.00 14.70
C GLU A 200 -13.30 -19.09 15.45
N ALA A 201 -12.85 -17.91 15.88
CA ALA A 201 -13.70 -16.93 16.55
C ALA A 201 -14.86 -16.44 15.67
N MET A 202 -14.68 -16.41 14.35
CA MET A 202 -15.72 -16.03 13.40
C MET A 202 -16.70 -17.17 13.09
N VAL A 203 -16.26 -18.43 13.19
CA VAL A 203 -17.14 -19.61 13.17
C VAL A 203 -17.99 -19.63 14.43
N GLU A 204 -17.36 -19.56 15.60
CA GLU A 204 -18.02 -19.61 16.90
C GLU A 204 -19.06 -18.49 17.08
N MET A 205 -18.71 -17.26 16.69
CA MET A 205 -19.65 -16.14 16.67
C MET A 205 -20.84 -16.39 15.73
N LYS A 206 -20.63 -17.07 14.59
CA LYS A 206 -21.70 -17.30 13.61
C LYS A 206 -22.62 -18.46 14.02
N GLU A 207 -22.08 -19.50 14.64
CA GLU A 207 -22.80 -20.72 14.99
C GLU A 207 -23.46 -20.61 16.36
N ASN A 208 -22.76 -20.01 17.34
CA ASN A 208 -23.17 -20.01 18.74
C ASN A 208 -23.41 -18.60 19.33
N ASP A 209 -23.23 -17.53 18.54
CA ASP A 209 -23.33 -16.13 18.98
C ASP A 209 -22.34 -15.78 20.13
N VAL A 210 -21.22 -16.52 20.20
CA VAL A 210 -20.21 -16.36 21.25
C VAL A 210 -19.02 -15.54 20.75
N LEU A 211 -18.73 -14.43 21.44
CA LEU A 211 -17.51 -13.66 21.23
C LEU A 211 -16.35 -14.28 22.01
N LEU A 212 -15.46 -15.00 21.33
CA LEU A 212 -14.27 -15.54 21.99
C LEU A 212 -13.40 -14.43 22.63
N PRO A 213 -12.97 -14.58 23.89
CA PRO A 213 -12.08 -13.63 24.55
C PRO A 213 -10.73 -13.51 23.84
N ARG A 214 -10.28 -12.27 23.62
CA ARG A 214 -9.08 -11.97 22.83
C ARG A 214 -8.24 -10.85 23.42
N ASN A 215 -6.97 -10.84 23.05
CA ASN A 215 -6.07 -9.70 23.14
C ASN A 215 -5.76 -9.18 21.72
N TYR A 216 -5.08 -8.04 21.63
CA TYR A 216 -4.66 -7.43 20.37
C TYR A 216 -3.16 -7.16 20.42
N PHE A 217 -2.44 -7.68 19.42
CA PHE A 217 -1.02 -7.37 19.25
C PHE A 217 -0.94 -6.13 18.36
N GLN A 218 -0.24 -5.09 18.80
CA GLN A 218 -0.22 -3.80 18.12
C GLN A 218 1.20 -3.42 17.72
N ILE A 219 1.36 -3.09 16.44
CA ILE A 219 2.58 -2.55 15.87
C ILE A 219 2.29 -1.11 15.43
N PRO A 220 3.04 -0.11 15.93
CA PRO A 220 2.79 1.30 15.63
C PRO A 220 3.05 1.59 14.15
N SER A 221 2.60 2.75 13.66
CA SER A 221 3.05 3.36 12.40
C SER A 221 3.62 4.76 12.68
N PHE A 222 3.93 5.51 11.63
CA PHE A 222 4.35 6.89 11.79
C PHE A 222 3.20 7.76 12.34
N SER A 223 2.00 7.65 11.76
CA SER A 223 0.83 8.46 12.15
C SER A 223 0.10 7.97 13.40
N ALA A 224 0.27 6.72 13.84
CA ALA A 224 -0.48 6.19 14.98
C ALA A 224 0.35 5.20 15.81
N LYS A 225 0.28 5.31 17.13
CA LYS A 225 0.90 4.32 18.04
C LYS A 225 0.16 2.99 18.07
N GLU A 226 -1.12 3.00 17.71
CA GLU A 226 -2.06 1.89 17.83
C GLU A 226 -3.01 1.87 16.63
N GLY A 227 -3.61 0.72 16.34
CA GLY A 227 -4.70 0.58 15.36
C GLY A 227 -4.28 0.52 13.88
N ALA A 228 -3.00 0.68 13.55
CA ALA A 228 -2.52 0.62 12.16
C ALA A 228 -2.21 -0.82 11.71
N PHE A 229 -1.33 -1.52 12.41
CA PHE A 229 -0.99 -2.92 12.15
C PHE A 229 -1.33 -3.74 13.40
N VAL A 230 -2.47 -4.45 13.35
CA VAL A 230 -3.06 -5.11 14.51
C VAL A 230 -3.62 -6.47 14.13
N TYR A 231 -3.40 -7.47 14.97
CA TYR A 231 -4.08 -8.76 14.90
C TYR A 231 -4.58 -9.21 16.27
N ALA A 232 -5.70 -9.92 16.27
CA ALA A 232 -6.28 -10.49 17.47
C ALA A 232 -5.70 -11.88 17.77
N TYR A 233 -5.57 -12.22 19.04
CA TYR A 233 -5.12 -13.54 19.47
C TYR A 233 -5.85 -14.01 20.75
N PRO A 234 -5.85 -15.31 21.08
CA PRO A 234 -6.57 -15.83 22.23
C PRO A 234 -6.16 -15.15 23.54
N LYS A 235 -7.12 -14.90 24.44
CA LYS A 235 -6.86 -14.19 25.72
C LYS A 235 -5.74 -14.82 26.56
N LYS A 236 -5.64 -16.16 26.53
CA LYS A 236 -4.67 -16.95 27.32
C LYS A 236 -3.37 -17.24 26.57
N HIS A 237 -3.29 -16.90 25.27
CA HIS A 237 -2.07 -17.10 24.49
C HIS A 237 -1.03 -16.04 24.86
N ILE A 238 0.22 -16.45 24.97
CA ILE A 238 1.36 -15.56 25.27
C ILE A 238 2.12 -15.36 23.95
N PRO A 239 2.31 -14.11 23.48
CA PRO A 239 3.08 -13.82 22.27
C PRO A 239 4.43 -14.54 22.28
N THR A 240 4.79 -15.05 21.11
CA THR A 240 5.95 -15.92 20.91
C THR A 240 7.13 -15.15 20.31
N LYS A 241 8.22 -15.87 20.01
CA LYS A 241 9.35 -15.31 19.27
C LYS A 241 8.96 -14.80 17.88
N VAL A 242 7.92 -15.35 17.25
CA VAL A 242 7.41 -14.87 15.95
C VAL A 242 6.91 -13.42 16.10
N ASP A 243 6.13 -13.17 17.14
CA ASP A 243 5.55 -11.86 17.45
C ASP A 243 6.62 -10.84 17.82
N SER A 244 7.55 -11.22 18.70
CA SER A 244 8.67 -10.35 19.05
C SER A 244 9.55 -10.03 17.84
N SER A 245 9.86 -11.01 16.99
CA SER A 245 10.68 -10.78 15.79
C SER A 245 9.97 -9.88 14.78
N LEU A 246 8.65 -10.05 14.62
CA LEU A 246 7.81 -9.19 13.79
C LEU A 246 7.82 -7.74 14.32
N TYR A 247 7.66 -7.57 15.63
CA TYR A 247 7.68 -6.27 16.29
C TYR A 247 9.03 -5.57 16.10
N GLU A 248 10.14 -6.22 16.44
CA GLU A 248 11.49 -5.62 16.35
C GLU A 248 11.85 -5.19 14.94
N ARG A 249 11.55 -6.03 13.93
CA ARG A 249 11.78 -5.69 12.52
C ARG A 249 10.93 -4.48 12.10
N SER A 250 9.69 -4.41 12.58
CA SER A 250 8.78 -3.30 12.28
C SER A 250 9.25 -2.00 12.93
N ILE A 251 9.65 -2.03 14.19
CA ILE A 251 10.19 -0.85 14.88
C ILE A 251 11.49 -0.36 14.24
N THR A 252 12.37 -1.28 13.84
CA THR A 252 13.62 -0.95 13.13
C THR A 252 13.31 -0.20 11.83
N LEU A 253 12.39 -0.72 11.01
CA LEU A 253 11.97 -0.06 9.77
C LEU A 253 11.30 1.29 10.04
N LEU A 254 10.43 1.37 11.04
CA LEU A 254 9.70 2.59 11.38
C LEU A 254 10.66 3.70 11.84
N ASN A 255 11.70 3.36 12.60
CA ASN A 255 12.73 4.31 13.00
C ASN A 255 13.55 4.76 11.79
N HIS A 256 13.97 3.84 10.92
CA HIS A 256 14.64 4.20 9.68
C HIS A 256 13.81 5.16 8.83
N TYR A 257 12.50 4.90 8.69
CA TYR A 257 11.59 5.79 7.98
C TYR A 257 11.52 7.18 8.62
N ARG A 258 11.43 7.27 9.96
CA ARG A 258 11.43 8.56 10.67
C ARG A 258 12.68 9.37 10.38
N ASP A 259 13.84 8.71 10.32
CA ASP A 259 15.13 9.36 10.08
C ASP A 259 15.23 9.92 8.66
N ILE A 260 14.80 9.16 7.65
CA ILE A 260 14.91 9.59 6.24
C ILE A 260 13.80 10.55 5.83
N ARG A 261 12.59 10.44 6.40
CA ARG A 261 11.39 11.19 5.97
C ARG A 261 11.60 12.70 5.93
N GLN A 262 12.35 13.25 6.88
CA GLN A 262 12.59 14.70 7.00
C GLN A 262 13.32 15.27 5.78
N ASN A 263 14.13 14.47 5.09
CA ASN A 263 14.88 14.89 3.92
C ASN A 263 14.00 15.05 2.66
N TYR A 264 12.76 14.57 2.71
CA TYR A 264 11.84 14.54 1.58
C TYR A 264 10.63 15.45 1.77
N LEU A 265 10.66 16.36 2.73
CA LEU A 265 9.57 17.31 2.93
C LEU A 265 9.67 18.49 1.97
N ASN A 266 8.51 18.88 1.43
CA ASN A 266 8.30 20.16 0.77
C ASN A 266 8.28 21.30 1.81
N PRO A 267 8.42 22.57 1.38
CA PRO A 267 8.31 23.73 2.28
C PRO A 267 6.97 23.82 3.05
N ASP A 268 5.90 23.23 2.51
CA ASP A 268 4.58 23.15 3.14
C ASP A 268 4.41 21.89 4.04
N SER A 269 5.49 21.16 4.29
CA SER A 269 5.54 19.90 5.06
C SER A 269 4.83 18.71 4.41
N THR A 270 4.34 18.82 3.17
CA THR A 270 3.91 17.64 2.41
C THR A 270 5.12 16.77 2.03
N LEU A 271 4.93 15.46 1.94
CA LEU A 271 6.01 14.52 1.64
C LEU A 271 6.15 14.31 0.13
N LYS A 272 7.36 14.47 -0.40
CA LYS A 272 7.76 14.02 -1.75
C LYS A 272 7.93 12.49 -1.76
N ALA A 273 6.84 11.77 -1.53
CA ALA A 273 6.85 10.33 -1.23
C ALA A 273 7.37 9.48 -2.40
N SER A 274 7.07 9.88 -3.62
CA SER A 274 7.58 9.21 -4.82
C SER A 274 9.09 9.40 -4.99
N GLU A 275 9.65 10.58 -4.67
CA GLU A 275 11.10 10.82 -4.65
C GLU A 275 11.79 9.95 -3.60
N LEU A 276 11.21 9.86 -2.38
CA LEU A 276 11.71 8.98 -1.32
C LEU A 276 11.77 7.52 -1.76
N LEU A 277 10.68 7.01 -2.34
CA LEU A 277 10.61 5.63 -2.81
C LEU A 277 11.58 5.39 -3.98
N ASN A 278 11.68 6.34 -4.90
CA ASN A 278 12.61 6.28 -6.03
C ASN A 278 14.07 6.16 -5.56
N ASP A 279 14.50 7.00 -4.63
CA ASP A 279 15.85 6.93 -4.05
C ASP A 279 16.08 5.62 -3.28
N TYR A 280 15.07 5.18 -2.51
CA TYR A 280 15.15 3.92 -1.78
C TYR A 280 15.37 2.73 -2.72
N TYR A 281 14.55 2.58 -3.76
CA TYR A 281 14.65 1.45 -4.69
C TYR A 281 15.86 1.54 -5.60
N GLN A 282 16.29 2.73 -6.02
CA GLN A 282 17.57 2.88 -6.73
C GLN A 282 18.76 2.45 -5.89
N SER A 283 18.82 2.87 -4.61
CA SER A 283 19.92 2.45 -3.74
C SER A 283 19.99 0.93 -3.62
N LYS A 284 18.84 0.25 -3.56
CA LYS A 284 18.78 -1.21 -3.50
C LYS A 284 19.24 -1.90 -4.79
N LEU A 285 18.99 -1.31 -5.95
CA LEU A 285 19.51 -1.83 -7.23
C LEU A 285 21.02 -1.69 -7.36
N ILE A 286 21.61 -0.64 -6.77
CA ILE A 286 23.07 -0.39 -6.82
C ILE A 286 23.85 -1.35 -5.92
N PHE A 287 23.23 -1.87 -4.86
CA PHE A 287 23.86 -2.76 -3.87
C PHE A 287 23.44 -4.23 -3.99
N GLN A 288 22.86 -4.64 -5.13
CA GLN A 288 22.63 -6.04 -5.53
C GLN A 288 23.63 -6.43 -6.60
#